data_AF-A0A1H8BC24-F1
#
_entry.id   AF-A0A1H8BC24-F1
#
_cell.length_a   1.000
_cell.length_b   1.000
_cell.length_c   1.000
_cell.angle_alpha   90.00
_cell.angle_beta   90.00
_cell.angle_gamma   90.00
#
_symmetry.space_group_name_H-M   'P 1'
#
loop_
_entity.id
_entity.type
_entity.pdbx_description
1 polymer ?
#
loop_
_entity_poly.entity_id
_entity_poly.type
_entity_poly.pdbx_seq_one_letter_code
_entity_poly.pdbx_strand_id
1 'polypeptide(L)'
;RARAGKQTFSQNDNVSVSVDNSAAMVAATPATITIDFILDERSREFWGEGYRWFDLVRTQKWAERASTYRIAGSGYTDKDLQEFKRDIPAGYYIRPIPQGQLDGMEMTDEEKANYQNPAYRN
;
A
#
# COMPACT_ATOMS: atom_id res chain seq x y z
N ARG A 1 -15.90 -12.94 -17.70
CA ARG A 1 -17.24 -13.27 -17.13
C ARG A 1 -17.66 -12.13 -16.21
N ALA A 2 -18.87 -11.60 -16.37
CA ALA A 2 -19.41 -10.48 -15.59
C ALA A 2 -19.84 -10.90 -14.16
N ARG A 3 -18.86 -11.14 -13.26
CA ARG A 3 -19.13 -11.57 -11.87
C ARG A 3 -18.94 -10.46 -10.84
N ALA A 4 -17.94 -9.58 -11.02
CA ALA A 4 -17.69 -8.45 -10.12
C ALA A 4 -18.59 -7.25 -10.46
N GLY A 5 -18.83 -6.37 -9.47
CA GLY A 5 -19.58 -5.12 -9.67
C GLY A 5 -21.11 -5.26 -9.61
N LYS A 6 -21.63 -6.42 -9.21
CA LYS A 6 -23.07 -6.62 -8.96
C LYS A 6 -23.35 -6.52 -7.47
N GLN A 7 -24.27 -5.65 -7.10
CA GLN A 7 -24.73 -5.49 -5.74
C GLN A 7 -26.24 -5.74 -5.71
N THR A 8 -26.65 -6.74 -4.92
CA THR A 8 -28.06 -7.11 -4.72
C THR A 8 -28.61 -6.61 -3.39
N PHE A 9 -27.76 -6.11 -2.49
CA PHE A 9 -28.15 -5.65 -1.17
C PHE A 9 -27.24 -4.51 -0.68
N SER A 10 -27.81 -3.47 -0.07
CA SER A 10 -27.10 -2.39 0.62
C SER A 10 -27.02 -2.72 2.10
N GLN A 11 -25.81 -2.99 2.61
CA GLN A 11 -25.61 -3.25 4.04
C GLN A 11 -25.85 -2.00 4.90
N ASN A 12 -25.54 -0.82 4.38
CA ASN A 12 -25.68 0.45 5.11
C ASN A 12 -27.16 0.81 5.32
N ASP A 13 -27.98 0.61 4.29
CA ASP A 13 -29.40 1.00 4.31
C ASP A 13 -30.31 -0.19 4.64
N ASN A 14 -29.73 -1.40 4.73
CA ASN A 14 -30.41 -2.66 4.99
C ASN A 14 -31.59 -2.95 4.04
N VAL A 15 -31.40 -2.68 2.76
CA VAL A 15 -32.41 -2.91 1.70
C VAL A 15 -31.84 -3.63 0.50
N SER A 16 -32.72 -4.35 -0.21
CA SER A 16 -32.37 -4.94 -1.52
C SER A 16 -32.14 -3.84 -2.55
N VAL A 17 -31.09 -3.98 -3.35
CA VAL A 17 -30.76 -3.07 -4.46
C VAL A 17 -30.50 -3.87 -5.73
N SER A 18 -30.51 -3.23 -6.89
CA SER A 18 -30.18 -3.88 -8.17
C SER A 18 -29.20 -3.01 -8.93
N VAL A 19 -27.93 -3.04 -8.50
CA VAL A 19 -26.84 -2.27 -9.12
C VAL A 19 -25.94 -3.25 -9.88
N ASP A 20 -25.71 -2.97 -11.17
CA ASP A 20 -24.84 -3.78 -12.03
C ASP A 20 -23.83 -2.92 -12.77
N ASN A 21 -22.60 -2.88 -12.24
CA ASN A 21 -21.45 -2.22 -12.86
C ASN A 21 -20.54 -3.20 -13.61
N SER A 22 -20.96 -4.47 -13.79
CA SER A 22 -20.08 -5.52 -14.32
C SER A 22 -19.62 -5.25 -15.76
N ALA A 23 -20.50 -4.68 -16.59
CA ALA A 23 -20.15 -4.27 -17.96
C ALA A 23 -19.13 -3.13 -17.97
N ALA A 24 -19.31 -2.13 -17.11
CA ALA A 24 -18.39 -1.00 -16.99
C ALA A 24 -17.00 -1.44 -16.51
N MET A 25 -16.93 -2.34 -15.53
CA MET A 25 -15.65 -2.91 -15.05
C MET A 25 -14.90 -3.67 -16.15
N VAL A 26 -15.61 -4.47 -16.96
CA VAL A 26 -15.00 -5.18 -18.10
C VAL A 26 -14.50 -4.19 -19.15
N ALA A 27 -15.30 -3.16 -19.48
CA ALA A 27 -14.90 -2.15 -20.45
C ALA A 27 -13.72 -1.29 -19.98
N ALA A 28 -13.60 -1.05 -18.66
CA ALA A 28 -12.50 -0.31 -18.06
C ALA A 28 -11.21 -1.14 -17.92
N THR A 29 -11.27 -2.46 -18.11
CA THR A 29 -10.08 -3.31 -18.05
C THR A 29 -9.20 -3.03 -19.28
N PRO A 30 -7.95 -2.57 -19.11
CA PRO A 30 -7.09 -2.23 -20.22
C PRO A 30 -6.69 -3.50 -20.99
N ALA A 31 -6.49 -3.37 -22.30
CA ALA A 31 -6.02 -4.47 -23.14
C ALA A 31 -4.63 -4.97 -22.72
N THR A 32 -3.77 -4.06 -22.24
CA THR A 32 -2.45 -4.37 -21.68
C THR A 32 -2.48 -4.16 -20.17
N ILE A 33 -2.23 -5.24 -19.43
CA ILE A 33 -2.15 -5.21 -17.98
C ILE A 33 -0.74 -4.79 -17.57
N THR A 34 -0.64 -3.63 -16.90
CA THR A 34 0.62 -3.10 -16.35
C THR A 34 0.74 -3.42 -14.86
N ILE A 35 1.95 -3.28 -14.30
CA ILE A 35 2.15 -3.40 -12.85
C ILE A 35 1.32 -2.36 -12.09
N ASP A 36 1.16 -1.17 -12.66
CA ASP A 36 0.39 -0.09 -12.05
C ASP A 36 -1.10 -0.43 -11.96
N PHE A 37 -1.67 -1.02 -13.01
CA PHE A 37 -3.04 -1.51 -12.99
C PHE A 37 -3.23 -2.61 -11.93
N ILE A 38 -2.31 -3.58 -11.85
CA ILE A 38 -2.37 -4.64 -10.84
C ILE A 38 -2.31 -4.07 -9.42
N LEU A 39 -1.42 -3.11 -9.17
CA LEU A 39 -1.28 -2.47 -7.87
C LEU A 39 -2.53 -1.67 -7.47
N ASP A 40 -3.22 -1.07 -8.43
CA ASP A 40 -4.47 -0.36 -8.19
C ASP A 40 -5.60 -1.34 -7.85
N GLU A 41 -5.76 -2.43 -8.60
CA GLU A 41 -6.76 -3.46 -8.30
C GLU A 41 -6.51 -4.14 -6.96
N ARG A 42 -5.26 -4.50 -6.65
CA ARG A 42 -4.92 -5.08 -5.35
C ARG A 42 -5.23 -4.14 -4.19
N SER A 43 -5.12 -2.83 -4.40
CA SER A 43 -5.47 -1.84 -3.37
C SER A 43 -6.97 -1.74 -3.13
N ARG A 44 -7.80 -1.95 -4.16
CA ARG A 44 -9.26 -2.00 -4.06
C ARG A 44 -9.74 -3.26 -3.36
N GLU A 45 -9.16 -4.40 -3.74
CA GLU A 45 -9.57 -5.71 -3.23
C GLU A 45 -9.13 -5.91 -1.78
N PHE A 46 -7.88 -5.58 -1.45
CA PHE A 46 -7.27 -5.88 -0.15
C PHE A 46 -7.07 -4.63 0.73
N TRP A 47 -7.99 -3.66 0.62
CA TRP A 47 -7.89 -2.43 1.40
C TRP A 47 -7.93 -2.74 2.91
N GLY A 48 -6.94 -2.23 3.65
CA GLY A 48 -6.85 -2.42 5.10
C GLY A 48 -6.28 -3.79 5.54
N GLU A 49 -5.92 -4.68 4.63
CA GLU A 49 -5.43 -6.04 4.96
C GLU A 49 -3.90 -6.14 5.09
N GLY A 50 -3.18 -5.01 5.07
CA GLY A 50 -1.73 -4.98 5.34
C GLY A 50 -0.82 -5.33 4.15
N TYR A 51 -1.34 -5.72 2.99
CA TYR A 51 -0.51 -6.08 1.82
C TYR A 51 0.15 -4.90 1.11
N ARG A 52 -0.41 -3.69 1.23
CA ARG A 52 -0.03 -2.54 0.40
C ARG A 52 1.46 -2.21 0.49
N TRP A 53 2.03 -2.25 1.69
CA TRP A 53 3.46 -1.96 1.86
C TRP A 53 4.34 -3.00 1.17
N PHE A 54 4.06 -4.29 1.38
CA PHE A 54 4.81 -5.38 0.77
C PHE A 54 4.73 -5.35 -0.76
N ASP A 55 3.55 -5.07 -1.31
CA ASP A 55 3.34 -4.94 -2.75
C ASP A 55 4.16 -3.81 -3.37
N LEU A 56 4.18 -2.64 -2.72
CA LEU A 56 4.93 -1.49 -3.22
C LEU A 56 6.45 -1.69 -3.11
N VAL A 57 6.93 -2.31 -2.04
CA VAL A 57 8.37 -2.56 -1.84
C VAL A 57 8.87 -3.61 -2.82
N ARG A 58 8.18 -4.75 -2.97
CA ARG A 58 8.62 -5.84 -3.87
C ARG A 58 8.58 -5.45 -5.35
N THR A 59 7.76 -4.46 -5.72
CA THR A 59 7.64 -3.94 -7.08
C THR A 59 8.47 -2.68 -7.34
N GLN A 60 9.24 -2.21 -6.34
CA GLN A 60 10.03 -0.98 -6.41
C GLN A 60 9.19 0.28 -6.73
N LYS A 61 7.90 0.26 -6.38
CA LYS A 61 6.94 1.36 -6.57
C LYS A 61 6.70 2.18 -5.31
N TRP A 62 7.34 1.84 -4.20
CA TRP A 62 7.09 2.46 -2.90
C TRP A 62 7.38 3.96 -2.87
N ALA A 63 8.56 4.41 -3.30
CA ALA A 63 8.89 5.83 -3.33
C ALA A 63 7.95 6.62 -4.26
N GLU A 64 7.65 6.07 -5.45
CA GLU A 64 6.75 6.70 -6.42
C GLU A 64 5.33 6.87 -5.86
N ARG A 65 4.75 5.81 -5.29
CA ARG A 65 3.32 5.79 -4.93
C ARG A 65 3.01 6.17 -3.49
N ALA A 66 3.99 6.14 -2.58
CA ALA A 66 3.79 6.51 -1.18
C ALA A 66 4.33 7.91 -0.84
N SER A 67 5.08 8.55 -1.74
CA SER A 67 5.57 9.92 -1.54
C SER A 67 4.45 10.96 -1.55
N THR A 68 3.33 10.70 -2.23
CA THR A 68 2.17 11.60 -2.22
C THR A 68 0.88 10.80 -2.04
N TYR A 69 0.03 11.22 -1.11
CA TYR A 69 -1.27 10.60 -0.87
C TYR A 69 -2.30 11.62 -0.38
N ARG A 70 -3.59 11.27 -0.48
CA ARG A 70 -4.70 12.10 0.00
C ARG A 70 -5.49 11.33 1.05
N ILE A 71 -5.73 11.97 2.20
CA ILE A 71 -6.56 11.42 3.28
C ILE A 71 -7.26 12.57 4.00
N ALA A 72 -8.41 12.28 4.61
CA ALA A 72 -9.06 13.24 5.50
C ALA A 72 -8.20 13.50 6.75
N GLY A 73 -8.47 14.61 7.44
CA GLY A 73 -7.85 14.93 8.72
C GLY A 73 -8.10 13.85 9.79
N SER A 74 -7.40 13.95 10.92
CA SER A 74 -7.48 12.98 12.01
C SER A 74 -8.78 13.07 12.83
N GLY A 75 -9.60 14.09 12.62
CA GLY A 75 -10.89 14.22 13.30
C GLY A 75 -11.92 13.25 12.73
N TYR A 76 -12.71 12.61 13.60
CA TYR A 76 -13.76 11.66 13.18
C TYR A 76 -14.79 12.26 12.21
N THR A 77 -15.01 13.58 12.29
CA THR A 77 -15.93 14.31 11.40
C THR A 77 -15.24 14.95 10.20
N ASP A 78 -13.92 14.85 10.09
CA ASP A 78 -13.18 15.46 8.97
C ASP A 78 -13.49 14.72 7.68
N LYS A 79 -13.97 15.46 6.68
CA LYS A 79 -14.27 14.94 5.35
C LYS A 79 -13.41 15.57 4.26
N ASP A 80 -12.63 16.58 4.62
CA ASP A 80 -11.79 17.33 3.69
C ASP A 80 -10.51 16.55 3.37
N LEU A 81 -10.39 16.10 2.12
CA LEU A 81 -9.20 15.41 1.65
C LEU A 81 -8.02 16.37 1.55
N GLN A 82 -7.01 16.14 2.38
CA GLN A 82 -5.74 16.88 2.35
C GLN A 82 -4.68 16.06 1.60
N GLU A 83 -3.83 16.74 0.83
CA GLU A 83 -2.67 16.13 0.19
C GLU A 83 -1.46 16.18 1.11
N PHE A 84 -0.81 15.04 1.29
CA PHE A 84 0.40 14.91 2.08
C PHE A 84 1.54 14.48 1.16
N LYS A 85 2.68 15.13 1.32
CA LYS A 85 3.93 14.78 0.65
C LYS A 85 4.95 14.29 1.66
N ARG A 86 5.61 13.19 1.34
CA ARG A 86 6.64 12.54 2.13
C ARG A 86 7.89 12.44 1.30
N ASP A 87 9.00 12.90 1.85
CA ASP A 87 10.30 12.51 1.33
C ASP A 87 10.59 11.07 1.78
N ILE A 88 10.90 10.20 0.81
CA ILE A 88 11.20 8.79 1.04
C ILE A 88 12.59 8.56 0.45
N PRO A 89 13.66 8.63 1.27
CA PRO A 89 15.00 8.44 0.77
C PRO A 89 15.19 7.03 0.22
N ALA A 90 16.08 6.90 -0.75
CA ALA A 90 16.46 5.61 -1.32
C ALA A 90 16.95 4.66 -0.21
N GLY A 91 16.57 3.38 -0.29
CA GLY A 91 17.03 2.34 0.65
C GLY A 91 16.15 2.12 1.89
N TYR A 92 15.20 3.01 2.21
CA TYR A 92 14.31 2.87 3.38
C TYR A 92 13.18 1.84 3.20
N TYR A 93 13.20 1.07 2.10
CA TYR A 93 12.20 0.05 1.78
C TYR A 93 12.42 -1.23 2.59
N ILE A 94 13.57 -1.36 3.24
CA ILE A 94 13.88 -2.39 4.23
C ILE A 94 13.94 -1.70 5.60
N ARG A 95 13.34 -2.29 6.64
CA ARG A 95 13.34 -1.74 8.01
C ARG A 95 14.71 -1.92 8.68
N PRO A 96 15.09 -1.12 9.69
CA PRO A 96 16.33 -1.37 10.42
C PRO A 96 16.28 -2.74 11.12
N ILE A 97 17.41 -3.41 11.18
CA ILE A 97 17.61 -4.52 12.11
C ILE A 97 17.47 -3.95 13.52
N PRO A 98 16.66 -4.57 14.41
CA PRO A 98 16.45 -4.06 15.76
C PRO A 98 17.77 -3.88 16.52
N GLN A 99 17.93 -2.74 17.20
CA GLN A 99 19.19 -2.43 17.90
C GLN A 99 19.56 -3.51 18.92
N GLY A 100 18.59 -3.96 19.74
CA GLY A 100 18.84 -5.04 20.70
C GLY A 100 19.28 -6.37 20.07
N GLN A 101 18.94 -6.62 18.80
CA GLN A 101 19.47 -7.78 18.07
C GLN A 101 20.95 -7.59 17.73
N LEU A 102 21.35 -6.40 17.26
CA LEU A 102 22.75 -6.08 16.97
C LEU A 102 23.62 -6.08 18.24
N ASP A 103 23.10 -5.53 19.33
CA ASP A 103 23.80 -5.45 20.61
C ASP A 103 24.16 -6.86 21.13
N GLY A 104 23.24 -7.82 20.96
CA GLY A 104 23.41 -9.22 21.39
C GLY A 104 24.29 -10.09 20.49
N MET A 105 24.81 -9.57 19.36
CA MET A 105 25.69 -10.33 18.47
C MET A 105 27.14 -10.35 18.98
N GLU A 106 27.80 -11.50 18.92
CA GLU A 106 29.23 -11.66 19.21
C GLU A 106 30.08 -11.34 17.97
N MET A 107 30.08 -10.07 17.58
CA MET A 107 30.80 -9.53 16.42
C MET A 107 31.48 -8.22 16.78
N THR A 108 32.48 -7.80 16.02
CA THR A 108 33.10 -6.47 16.18
C THR A 108 32.11 -5.36 15.82
N ASP A 109 32.35 -4.14 16.31
CA ASP A 109 31.49 -2.98 16.01
C ASP A 109 31.41 -2.69 14.50
N GLU A 110 32.53 -2.87 13.78
CA GLU A 110 32.59 -2.70 12.32
C GLU A 110 31.73 -3.75 11.60
N GLU A 111 31.79 -5.01 12.03
CA GLU A 111 30.97 -6.07 11.46
C GLU A 111 29.49 -5.87 11.76
N LYS A 112 29.13 -5.41 12.96
CA LYS A 112 27.75 -5.05 13.33
C LYS A 112 27.21 -3.89 12.48
N ALA A 113 28.01 -2.86 12.26
CA ALA A 113 27.65 -1.73 11.39
C ALA A 113 27.40 -2.20 9.95
N ASN A 114 28.23 -3.10 9.43
CA ASN A 114 28.04 -3.69 8.10
C ASN A 114 26.86 -4.66 8.02
N TYR A 115 26.50 -5.31 9.12
CA TYR A 115 25.33 -6.19 9.20
C TYR A 115 24.00 -5.43 9.10
N GLN A 116 23.97 -4.18 9.56
CA GLN A 116 22.78 -3.33 9.46
C GLN A 116 22.38 -3.06 7.99
N ASN A 117 21.09 -2.86 7.76
CA ASN A 117 20.55 -2.51 6.45
C ASN A 117 21.17 -1.19 5.95
N PRO A 118 21.54 -1.07 4.65
CA PRO A 118 22.39 0.01 4.15
C PRO A 118 21.94 1.43 4.49
N ALA A 119 20.62 1.68 4.48
CA ALA A 119 20.05 3.00 4.80
C ALA A 119 20.07 3.38 6.29
N TYR A 120 20.55 2.48 7.15
CA TYR A 120 20.58 2.64 8.61
C TYR A 120 21.98 2.43 9.19
N ARG A 121 23.02 2.37 8.35
CA ARG A 121 24.43 2.33 8.78
C ARG A 121 24.85 3.76 9.09
N ASN A 122 24.65 4.18 10.33
CA ASN A 122 24.95 5.53 10.81
C ASN A 122 26.13 5.49 11.77
#